data_AF-A0A9D1JUZ9-F1
#
_entry.id   AF-A0A9D1JUZ9-F1
#
_cell.length_a   1.000
_cell.length_b   1.000
_cell.length_c   1.000
_cell.angle_alpha   90.00
_cell.angle_beta   90.00
_cell.angle_gamma   90.00
#
_symmetry.space_group_name_H-M   'P 1'
#
loop_
_entity.id
_entity.type
_entity.pdbx_description
1 polymer ?
#
loop_
_entity_poly.entity_id
_entity_poly.type
_entity_poly.pdbx_seq_one_letter_code
_entity_poly.pdbx_strand_id
1 'polypeptide(L)' 'MPKVFEIDGFKFFFFSNEGNPQEPCHIHVRKGNGLAKF' A
#
# COMPACT_ATOMS: atom_id res chain seq x y z
N MET A 1 -1.95 -2.45 -7.93
CA MET A 1 -1.94 -3.56 -6.97
C MET A 1 -3.36 -3.92 -6.58
N PRO A 2 -3.70 -5.23 -6.46
CA PRO A 2 -4.97 -5.65 -5.89
C PRO A 2 -5.08 -5.20 -4.43
N LYS A 3 -6.31 -4.88 -4.00
CA LYS A 3 -6.63 -4.62 -2.60
C LYS A 3 -6.69 -5.95 -1.86
N VAL A 4 -5.81 -6.14 -0.88
CA VAL A 4 -5.68 -7.40 -0.15
C VAL A 4 -6.57 -7.46 1.09
N PHE A 5 -6.93 -6.31 1.66
CA PHE A 5 -7.76 -6.21 2.87
C PHE A 5 -8.45 -4.84 2.94
N GLU A 6 -9.62 -4.78 3.58
CA GLU A 6 -10.34 -3.53 3.85
C GLU A 6 -11.02 -3.58 5.22
N ILE A 7 -10.85 -2.51 6.02
CA ILE A 7 -11.51 -2.30 7.30
C ILE A 7 -11.70 -0.80 7.54
N ASP A 8 -12.88 -0.37 7.99
CA ASP A 8 -13.21 1.04 8.33
C ASP A 8 -12.77 2.09 7.29
N GLY A 9 -12.90 1.72 6.01
CA GLY A 9 -12.52 2.55 4.86
C GLY A 9 -11.01 2.65 4.59
N PHE A 10 -10.18 1.95 5.34
CA PHE A 10 -8.76 1.75 5.06
C PHE A 10 -8.58 0.60 4.09
N LYS A 11 -7.91 0.87 2.97
CA LYS A 11 -7.64 -0.09 1.90
C LYS A 11 -6.17 -0.42 1.87
N PHE A 12 -5.85 -1.69 2.05
CA PHE A 12 -4.49 -2.20 2.12
C PHE A 12 -4.12 -2.84 0.78
N PHE A 13 -2.91 -2.54 0.33
CA PHE A 13 -2.38 -2.99 -0.95
C PHE A 13 -0.97 -3.53 -0.73
N PHE A 14 -0.72 -4.75 -1.21
CA PHE A 14 0.63 -5.31 -1.23
C PHE A 14 1.43 -4.68 -2.36
N PHE A 15 2.66 -4.24 -2.09
CA PHE A 15 3.59 -3.72 -3.08
C PHE A 15 4.92 -4.48 -3.12
N SER A 16 5.43 -4.66 -4.33
CA SER A 16 6.74 -5.25 -4.64
C SER A 16 7.28 -4.62 -5.92
N ASN A 17 8.59 -4.66 -6.13
CA ASN A 17 9.26 -4.08 -7.31
C ASN A 17 9.02 -2.57 -7.49
N GLU A 18 8.96 -1.81 -6.39
CA GLU A 18 8.86 -0.34 -6.40
C GLU A 18 10.19 0.28 -5.94
N GLY A 19 10.48 1.50 -6.39
CA GLY A 19 11.65 2.29 -5.96
C GLY A 19 12.91 2.09 -6.80
N ASN A 20 13.84 3.03 -6.66
CA ASN A 20 15.22 2.91 -7.14
C ASN A 20 16.18 3.64 -6.15
N PRO A 21 16.95 2.90 -5.32
CA PRO A 21 17.09 1.45 -5.28
C PRO A 21 15.79 0.74 -4.91
N GLN A 22 15.66 -0.51 -5.34
CA GLN A 22 14.44 -1.29 -5.14
C GLN A 22 14.12 -1.44 -3.65
N GLU A 23 12.89 -1.14 -3.29
CA GLU A 23 12.38 -1.24 -1.93
C GLU A 23 11.96 -2.70 -1.61
N PRO A 24 12.07 -3.15 -0.35
CA PRO A 24 11.51 -4.43 0.10
C PRO A 24 10.00 -4.51 -0.13
N CYS A 25 9.46 -5.73 -0.14
CA CYS A 25 8.00 -5.93 -0.18
C CYS A 25 7.32 -5.28 1.03
N HIS A 26 6.27 -4.50 0.79
CA HIS A 26 5.68 -3.65 1.82
C HIS A 26 4.20 -3.32 1.53
N ILE A 27 3.55 -2.53 2.38
CA ILE A 27 2.10 -2.24 2.31
C ILE A 27 1.85 -0.76 2.13
N HIS A 28 1.02 -0.41 1.14
CA HIS A 28 0.41 0.93 1.10
C HIS A 28 -0.98 0.87 1.69
N VAL A 29 -1.32 1.90 2.47
CA VAL A 29 -2.66 2.07 3.03
C VAL A 29 -3.27 3.35 2.48
N ARG A 30 -4.51 3.27 2.01
CA ARG A 30 -5.26 4.43 1.51
C ARG A 30 -6.55 4.61 2.29
N LYS A 31 -6.92 5.86 2.58
CA LYS A 31 -8.24 6.25 3.10
C LYS A 31 -8.59 7.66 2.62
N GLY A 32 -9.70 7.80 1.88
CA GLY A 32 -10.03 9.06 1.21
C GLY A 32 -8.90 9.52 0.29
N ASN A 33 -8.43 10.75 0.48
CA ASN A 33 -7.28 11.32 -0.25
C ASN A 33 -5.93 11.06 0.44
N GLY A 34 -5.91 10.38 1.58
CA GLY A 34 -4.70 10.04 2.31
C GLY A 34 -4.02 8.77 1.78
N LEU A 35 -2.70 8.82 1.68
CA LEU A 35 -1.82 7.70 1.36
C LEU A 35 -0.75 7.57 2.45
N ALA A 36 -0.61 6.37 3.01
CA ALA A 36 0.52 5.98 3.83
C ALA A 36 1.32 4.89 3.11
N LYS A 37 2.65 5.05 3.07
CA LYS A 37 3.61 4.12 2.50
C LYS A 37 4.70 3.88 3.55
N PHE A 38 4.99 2.60 3.82
CA PHE A 38 6.13 2.14 4.60
C PHE A 38 6.51 0.75 4.11
#